data_AF-A0A483IZV4-F1
#
_entry.id   AF-A0A483IZV4-F1
#
_cell.length_a   1.000
_cell.length_b   1.000
_cell.length_c   1.000
_cell.angle_alpha   90.00
_cell.angle_beta   90.00
_cell.angle_gamma   90.00
#
_symmetry.space_group_name_H-M   'P 1'
#
loop_
_entity.id
_entity.type
_entity.pdbx_description
1 polymer ?
#
loop_
_entity_poly.entity_id
_entity_poly.type
_entity_poly.pdbx_seq_one_letter_code
_entity_poly.pdbx_strand_id
1 'polypeptide(L)'
;MSEVTVSQEFIDKAIIALNKSAFWEFADCPVTIRLAMRQAELDGRRANSAARSAAKIILKRVRDPMVRDYVAVIAKSSNVKKHLAEFEAYRDRLISKVAEEFVEVDKAASVKDYRLQRAQRIAITGRGVGKRTLAEMYVA
;
A
#
# COMPACT_ATOMS: atom_id res chain seq x y z
N MET A 1 8.45 25.06 16.44
CA MET A 1 8.28 23.82 15.65
C MET A 1 9.35 23.85 14.57
N SER A 2 10.45 23.12 14.75
CA SER A 2 11.45 22.97 13.70
C SER A 2 10.81 22.17 12.56
N GLU A 3 10.77 22.74 11.36
CA GLU A 3 10.39 22.00 10.17
C GLU A 3 11.36 20.84 9.99
N VAL A 4 10.77 19.67 10.02
CA VAL A 4 11.42 18.40 9.94
C VAL A 4 11.63 18.11 8.45
N THR A 5 12.83 18.40 7.93
CA THR A 5 13.14 18.19 6.52
C THR A 5 13.81 16.84 6.31
N VAL A 6 13.02 15.83 5.90
CA VAL A 6 13.52 14.59 5.33
C VAL A 6 14.44 14.94 4.15
N SER A 7 15.63 14.34 4.08
CA SER A 7 16.58 14.62 2.99
C SER A 7 15.95 14.37 1.62
N GLN A 8 16.19 15.27 0.66
CA GLN A 8 15.67 15.18 -0.70
C GLN A 8 16.05 13.86 -1.38
N GLU A 9 17.24 13.31 -1.07
CA GLU A 9 17.68 12.01 -1.59
C GLU A 9 16.73 10.87 -1.19
N PHE A 10 16.20 10.91 0.04
CA PHE A 10 15.22 9.93 0.50
C PHE A 10 13.88 10.09 -0.20
N ILE A 11 13.42 11.33 -0.36
CA ILE A 11 12.17 11.65 -1.06
C ILE A 11 12.24 11.13 -2.50
N ASP A 12 13.31 11.44 -3.24
CA ASP A 12 13.48 11.03 -4.63
C ASP A 12 13.51 9.50 -4.78
N LYS A 13 14.25 8.81 -3.89
CA LYS A 13 14.30 7.34 -3.88
C LYS A 13 12.94 6.72 -3.54
N ALA A 14 12.19 7.31 -2.61
CA ALA A 14 10.86 6.85 -2.25
C ALA A 14 9.87 7.05 -3.42
N ILE A 15 9.91 8.18 -4.11
CA ILE A 15 9.10 8.46 -5.30
C ILE A 15 9.40 7.44 -6.41
N ILE A 16 10.68 7.21 -6.71
CA ILE A 16 11.10 6.24 -7.73
C ILE A 16 10.62 4.83 -7.36
N ALA A 17 10.77 4.43 -6.09
CA ALA A 17 10.31 3.14 -5.60
C ALA A 17 8.79 3.00 -5.71
N LEU A 18 8.03 4.03 -5.32
CA LEU A 18 6.57 4.06 -5.42
C LEU A 18 6.12 3.94 -6.88
N ASN A 19 6.71 4.73 -7.79
CA ASN A 19 6.39 4.71 -9.22
C ASN A 19 6.72 3.37 -9.90
N LYS A 20 7.78 2.69 -9.45
CA LYS A 20 8.12 1.34 -9.93
C LYS A 20 7.29 0.24 -9.28
N SER A 21 6.69 0.51 -8.14
CA SER A 21 5.90 -0.45 -7.40
C SER A 21 4.44 -0.49 -7.87
N ALA A 22 3.79 -1.63 -7.64
CA ALA A 22 2.35 -1.74 -7.77
C ALA A 22 1.59 -1.22 -6.52
N PHE A 23 2.26 -0.49 -5.61
CA PHE A 23 1.65 0.06 -4.41
C PHE A 23 0.44 0.94 -4.72
N TRP A 24 0.51 1.71 -5.81
CA TRP A 24 -0.59 2.52 -6.30
C TRP A 24 -1.86 1.72 -6.55
N GLU A 25 -1.75 0.44 -6.92
CA GLU A 25 -2.93 -0.40 -7.15
C GLU A 25 -3.68 -0.70 -5.85
N PHE A 26 -2.98 -0.83 -4.72
CA PHE A 26 -3.62 -0.96 -3.40
C PHE A 26 -4.31 0.33 -2.97
N ALA A 27 -3.71 1.48 -3.28
CA ALA A 27 -4.28 2.79 -2.94
C ALA A 27 -5.50 3.13 -3.80
N ASP A 28 -5.39 2.97 -5.12
CA ASP A 28 -6.35 3.47 -6.12
C ASP A 28 -7.56 2.55 -6.34
N CYS A 29 -7.35 1.23 -6.44
CA CYS A 29 -8.41 0.29 -6.81
C CYS A 29 -9.63 0.33 -5.89
N PRO A 30 -9.50 0.29 -4.54
CA PRO A 30 -10.67 0.33 -3.67
C PRO A 30 -11.38 1.69 -3.72
N VAL A 31 -10.63 2.79 -3.87
CA VAL A 31 -11.19 4.14 -4.01
C VAL A 31 -12.01 4.25 -5.28
N THR A 32 -11.47 3.78 -6.41
CA THR A 32 -12.18 3.78 -7.70
C THR A 32 -13.50 3.02 -7.62
N ILE A 33 -13.50 1.83 -6.99
CA ILE A 33 -14.73 1.03 -6.81
C ILE A 33 -15.72 1.77 -5.91
N ARG A 34 -15.26 2.38 -4.81
CA ARG A 34 -16.09 3.17 -3.90
C ARG A 34 -16.73 4.37 -4.59
N LEU A 35 -15.96 5.09 -5.41
CA LEU A 35 -16.47 6.22 -6.20
C LEU A 35 -17.55 5.77 -7.19
N ALA A 36 -17.34 4.64 -7.88
CA ALA A 36 -18.36 4.08 -8.77
C ALA A 36 -19.65 3.71 -8.03
N MET A 37 -19.56 3.21 -6.80
CA MET A 37 -20.72 2.97 -5.94
C MET A 37 -21.44 4.27 -5.59
N ARG A 38 -20.71 5.29 -5.12
CA ARG A 38 -21.29 6.57 -4.72
C ARG A 38 -21.95 7.28 -5.89
N GLN A 39 -21.31 7.29 -7.06
CA GLN A 39 -21.91 7.86 -8.26
C GLN A 39 -23.22 7.14 -8.62
N ALA A 40 -23.24 5.81 -8.57
CA ALA A 40 -24.46 5.07 -8.85
C ALA A 40 -25.57 5.35 -7.83
N GLU A 41 -25.24 5.53 -6.54
CA GLU A 41 -26.20 5.94 -5.51
C GLU A 41 -26.80 7.31 -5.83
N LEU A 42 -25.98 8.28 -6.23
CA LEU A 42 -26.43 9.62 -6.65
C LEU A 42 -27.33 9.57 -7.90
N ASP A 43 -27.03 8.66 -8.83
CA ASP A 43 -27.81 8.48 -10.06
C ASP A 43 -29.09 7.62 -9.86
N GLY A 44 -29.40 7.17 -8.63
CA GLY A 44 -30.51 6.25 -8.36
C GLY A 44 -30.33 4.84 -8.93
N ARG A 45 -29.10 4.44 -9.27
CA ARG A 45 -28.74 3.12 -9.82
C ARG A 45 -28.29 2.16 -8.72
N ARG A 46 -28.24 0.86 -9.05
CA ARG A 46 -27.78 -0.19 -8.12
C ARG A 46 -26.28 -0.10 -7.86
N ALA A 47 -25.88 0.38 -6.68
CA ALA A 47 -24.48 0.52 -6.24
C ALA A 47 -23.64 -0.76 -6.42
N ASN A 48 -24.16 -1.92 -5.99
CA ASN A 48 -23.45 -3.21 -6.12
C ASN A 48 -23.21 -3.60 -7.59
N SER A 49 -24.08 -3.18 -8.51
CA SER A 49 -23.88 -3.44 -9.94
C SER A 49 -22.75 -2.56 -10.49
N ALA A 50 -22.75 -1.27 -10.13
CA ALA A 50 -21.70 -0.34 -10.53
C ALA A 50 -20.32 -0.75 -10.00
N ALA A 51 -20.25 -1.19 -8.74
CA ALA A 51 -19.03 -1.69 -8.12
C ALA A 51 -18.45 -2.89 -8.87
N ARG A 52 -19.29 -3.88 -9.21
CA ARG A 52 -18.86 -5.07 -9.97
C ARG A 52 -18.38 -4.70 -11.37
N SER A 53 -19.07 -3.77 -12.05
CA SER A 53 -18.64 -3.27 -13.36
C SER A 53 -17.29 -2.55 -13.27
N ALA A 54 -17.10 -1.69 -12.28
CA ALA A 54 -15.83 -1.01 -12.03
C ALA A 54 -14.70 -2.01 -11.75
N ALA A 55 -14.95 -2.99 -10.88
CA ALA A 55 -14.00 -4.05 -10.57
C ALA A 55 -13.58 -4.85 -11.82
N LYS A 56 -14.53 -5.19 -12.72
CA LYS A 56 -14.23 -5.85 -14.00
C LYS A 56 -13.35 -5.01 -14.92
N ILE A 57 -13.52 -3.69 -14.94
CA ILE A 57 -12.68 -2.78 -15.70
C ILE A 57 -11.28 -2.74 -15.09
N ILE A 58 -11.18 -2.61 -13.76
CA ILE A 58 -9.92 -2.59 -13.01
C ILE A 58 -9.10 -3.88 -13.23
N LEU A 59 -9.73 -5.05 -13.25
CA LEU A 59 -9.05 -6.34 -13.49
C LEU A 59 -8.29 -6.41 -14.82
N LYS A 60 -8.62 -5.57 -15.80
CA LYS A 60 -7.91 -5.51 -17.08
C LYS A 60 -6.55 -4.82 -16.97
N ARG A 61 -6.35 -3.98 -15.94
CA ARG A 61 -5.13 -3.15 -15.76
C ARG A 61 -4.27 -3.53 -14.56
N VAL A 62 -4.85 -4.11 -13.52
CA VAL A 62 -4.15 -4.51 -12.28
C VAL A 62 -3.11 -5.59 -12.56
N ARG A 63 -1.89 -5.35 -12.08
CA ARG A 63 -0.73 -6.23 -12.22
C ARG A 63 -0.39 -6.96 -10.93
N ASP A 64 -0.63 -6.34 -9.77
CA ASP A 64 -0.35 -6.94 -8.47
C ASP A 64 -1.30 -8.14 -8.22
N PRO A 65 -0.77 -9.35 -7.97
CA PRO A 65 -1.59 -10.54 -7.77
C PRO A 65 -2.56 -10.42 -6.59
N MET A 66 -2.15 -9.78 -5.50
CA MET A 66 -2.98 -9.66 -4.29
C MET A 66 -4.09 -8.63 -4.48
N VAL A 67 -3.80 -7.49 -5.12
CA VAL A 67 -4.84 -6.54 -5.53
C VAL A 67 -5.82 -7.23 -6.49
N ARG A 68 -5.30 -8.00 -7.45
CA ARG A 68 -6.12 -8.73 -8.40
C ARG A 68 -7.10 -9.67 -7.72
N ASP A 69 -6.67 -10.37 -6.67
CA ASP A 69 -7.54 -11.26 -5.89
C ASP A 69 -8.68 -10.49 -5.19
N TYR A 70 -8.37 -9.38 -4.50
CA TYR A 70 -9.41 -8.53 -3.89
C TYR A 70 -10.43 -8.04 -4.92
N VAL A 71 -9.95 -7.52 -6.05
CA VAL A 71 -10.81 -6.99 -7.10
C VAL A 71 -11.63 -8.12 -7.76
N ALA A 72 -11.05 -9.31 -7.94
CA ALA A 72 -11.74 -10.47 -8.52
C ALA A 72 -12.89 -10.96 -7.63
N VAL A 73 -12.69 -10.98 -6.31
CA VAL A 73 -13.74 -11.28 -5.34
C VAL A 73 -14.87 -10.26 -5.43
N ILE A 74 -14.54 -8.96 -5.45
CA ILE A 74 -15.54 -7.89 -5.58
C ILE A 74 -16.33 -8.01 -6.89
N ALA A 75 -15.68 -8.31 -8.01
CA ALA A 75 -16.32 -8.43 -9.33
C ALA A 75 -17.39 -9.53 -9.41
N LYS A 76 -17.29 -10.56 -8.55
CA LYS A 76 -18.18 -11.74 -8.55
C LYS A 76 -19.12 -11.79 -7.34
N SER A 77 -18.86 -11.03 -6.28
CA SER A 77 -19.61 -11.14 -5.02
C SER A 77 -21.01 -10.52 -5.07
N SER A 78 -21.95 -11.14 -4.35
CA SER A 78 -23.26 -10.58 -4.03
C SER A 78 -23.17 -9.52 -2.91
N ASN A 79 -22.22 -9.67 -1.99
CA ASN A 79 -21.96 -8.75 -0.88
C ASN A 79 -20.70 -7.92 -1.13
N VAL A 80 -20.81 -6.98 -2.09
CA VAL A 80 -19.70 -6.10 -2.47
C VAL A 80 -19.24 -5.22 -1.30
N LYS A 81 -20.16 -4.72 -0.48
CA LYS A 81 -19.84 -3.81 0.64
C LYS A 81 -18.85 -4.45 1.61
N LYS A 82 -19.04 -5.72 1.97
CA LYS A 82 -18.13 -6.45 2.88
C LYS A 82 -16.71 -6.53 2.30
N HIS A 83 -16.57 -7.05 1.09
CA HIS A 83 -15.25 -7.26 0.50
C HIS A 83 -14.53 -5.95 0.15
N LEU A 84 -15.29 -4.92 -0.23
CA LEU A 84 -14.70 -3.60 -0.43
C LEU A 84 -14.18 -3.02 0.89
N ALA A 85 -14.91 -3.19 2.00
CA ALA A 85 -14.43 -2.77 3.33
C ALA A 85 -13.20 -3.56 3.78
N GLU A 86 -13.14 -4.86 3.52
CA GLU A 86 -11.95 -5.69 3.77
C GLU A 86 -10.74 -5.18 2.98
N PHE A 87 -10.95 -4.83 1.71
CA PHE A 87 -9.89 -4.30 0.85
C PHE A 87 -9.42 -2.91 1.30
N GLU A 88 -10.35 -2.01 1.66
CA GLU A 88 -10.04 -0.69 2.21
C GLU A 88 -9.27 -0.80 3.54
N ALA A 89 -9.69 -1.70 4.44
CA ALA A 89 -8.99 -1.93 5.69
C ALA A 89 -7.56 -2.45 5.46
N TYR A 90 -7.36 -3.29 4.45
CA TYR A 90 -6.01 -3.74 4.07
C TYR A 90 -5.17 -2.59 3.51
N ARG A 91 -5.74 -1.77 2.62
CA ARG A 91 -5.10 -0.54 2.11
C ARG A 91 -4.67 0.37 3.26
N ASP A 92 -5.56 0.65 4.21
CA ASP A 92 -5.28 1.60 5.29
C ASP A 92 -4.15 1.11 6.20
N ARG A 93 -4.09 -0.21 6.45
CA ARG A 93 -2.95 -0.82 7.16
C ARG A 93 -1.63 -0.68 6.38
N LEU A 94 -1.66 -0.82 5.05
CA LEU A 94 -0.47 -0.64 4.23
C LEU A 94 0.00 0.82 4.20
N ILE A 95 -0.93 1.77 4.01
CA ILE A 95 -0.64 3.20 4.03
C ILE A 95 -0.06 3.60 5.40
N SER A 96 -0.65 3.11 6.48
CA SER A 96 -0.15 3.38 7.85
C SER A 96 1.28 2.89 8.02
N LYS A 97 1.61 1.66 7.58
CA LYS A 97 2.98 1.14 7.62
C LYS A 97 3.96 2.00 6.82
N VAL A 98 3.55 2.47 5.64
CA VAL A 98 4.41 3.35 4.81
C VAL A 98 4.63 4.69 5.52
N ALA A 99 3.57 5.28 6.09
CA ALA A 99 3.67 6.52 6.85
C ALA A 99 4.57 6.37 8.09
N GLU A 100 4.45 5.26 8.82
CA GLU A 100 5.33 4.93 9.95
C GLU A 100 6.80 4.85 9.52
N GLU A 101 7.10 4.22 8.38
CA GLU A 101 8.48 4.13 7.88
C GLU A 101 9.04 5.53 7.52
N PHE A 102 8.23 6.47 7.06
CA PHE A 102 8.67 7.86 6.85
C PHE A 102 9.01 8.58 8.17
N VAL A 103 8.22 8.35 9.22
CA VAL A 103 8.53 8.88 10.57
C VAL A 103 9.84 8.28 11.11
N GLU A 104 10.10 7.00 10.81
CA GLU A 104 11.35 6.35 11.22
C GLU A 104 12.57 6.83 10.43
N VAL A 105 12.40 7.13 9.14
CA VAL A 105 13.46 7.77 8.32
C VAL A 105 13.85 9.12 8.91
N ASP A 106 12.87 9.88 9.38
CA ASP A 106 13.10 11.21 9.93
C ASP A 106 13.96 11.21 11.22
N LYS A 107 13.84 10.15 12.02
CA LYS A 107 14.65 9.96 13.23
C LYS A 107 16.09 9.52 12.91
N ALA A 108 16.39 9.17 11.67
CA ALA A 108 17.69 8.62 11.30
C ALA A 108 18.65 9.73 10.85
N ALA A 109 19.89 9.68 11.34
CA ALA A 109 20.94 10.61 10.93
C ALA A 109 21.42 10.38 9.49
N SER A 110 21.26 9.17 8.95
CA SER A 110 21.64 8.82 7.57
C SER A 110 20.84 7.63 7.02
N VAL A 111 20.91 7.41 5.70
CA VAL A 111 20.35 6.22 5.03
C VAL A 111 20.95 4.92 5.59
N LYS A 112 22.24 4.92 5.91
CA LYS A 112 22.93 3.76 6.47
C LYS A 112 22.38 3.42 7.86
N ASP A 113 22.20 4.43 8.70
CA ASP A 113 21.66 4.27 10.06
C ASP A 113 20.21 3.78 10.04
N TYR A 114 19.38 4.37 9.18
CA TYR A 114 18.00 3.90 8.98
C TYR A 114 17.95 2.43 8.59
N ARG A 115 18.76 2.02 7.60
CA ARG A 115 18.81 0.61 7.14
C ARG A 115 19.25 -0.34 8.25
N LEU A 116 20.25 0.05 9.04
CA LEU A 116 20.74 -0.74 10.16
C LEU A 116 19.66 -0.90 11.24
N GLN A 117 19.07 0.21 11.69
CA GLN A 117 17.99 0.21 12.68
C GLN A 117 16.79 -0.60 12.22
N ARG A 118 16.38 -0.44 10.95
CA ARG A 118 15.29 -1.22 10.35
C ARG A 118 15.61 -2.72 10.31
N ALA A 119 16.82 -3.10 9.92
CA ALA A 119 17.25 -4.49 9.90
C ALA A 119 17.25 -5.10 11.32
N GLN A 120 17.71 -4.35 12.33
CA GLN A 120 17.62 -4.73 13.75
C GLN A 120 16.17 -4.94 14.20
N ARG A 121 15.27 -3.99 13.92
CA ARG A 121 13.83 -4.13 14.24
C ARG A 121 13.22 -5.38 13.62
N ILE A 122 13.49 -5.63 12.33
CA ILE A 122 12.95 -6.81 11.62
C ILE A 122 13.55 -8.10 12.21
N ALA A 123 14.83 -8.13 12.55
CA ALA A 123 15.49 -9.31 13.11
C ALA A 123 14.95 -9.68 14.50
N ILE A 124 14.66 -8.68 15.35
CA ILE A 124 14.05 -8.87 16.68
C ILE A 124 12.67 -9.55 16.56
N THR A 125 11.91 -9.23 15.51
CA THR A 125 10.61 -9.89 15.25
C THR A 125 10.72 -11.32 14.69
N GLY A 126 11.94 -11.88 14.60
CA GLY A 126 12.18 -13.25 14.13
C GLY A 126 12.08 -13.44 12.61
N ARG A 127 11.86 -12.37 11.83
CA ARG A 127 11.72 -12.46 10.37
C ARG A 127 13.09 -12.65 9.70
N GLY A 128 13.20 -13.70 8.87
CA GLY A 128 14.46 -14.08 8.19
C GLY A 128 15.07 -12.98 7.33
N VAL A 129 14.25 -12.08 6.78
CA VAL A 129 14.70 -10.92 5.99
C VAL A 129 15.59 -9.99 6.83
N GLY A 130 15.22 -9.70 8.09
CA GLY A 130 16.01 -8.82 8.95
C GLY A 130 17.34 -9.44 9.36
N LYS A 131 17.36 -10.74 9.63
CA LYS A 131 18.59 -11.48 9.97
C LYS A 131 19.59 -11.49 8.80
N ARG A 132 19.11 -11.68 7.57
CA ARG A 132 19.96 -11.69 6.37
C ARG A 132 20.51 -10.30 6.05
N THR A 133 19.67 -9.27 6.09
CA THR A 133 20.11 -7.89 5.85
C THR A 133 21.13 -7.43 6.90
N LEU A 134 20.97 -7.81 8.18
CA LEU A 134 22.00 -7.54 9.19
C LEU A 134 23.33 -8.20 8.84
N ALA A 135 23.32 -9.50 8.50
CA ALA A 135 24.54 -10.23 8.15
C ALA A 135 25.28 -9.60 6.95
N GLU A 136 24.54 -9.20 5.91
CA GLU A 136 25.11 -8.51 4.74
C GLU A 136 25.72 -7.14 5.08
N MET A 137 25.18 -6.43 6.08
CA MET A 137 25.67 -5.12 6.51
C MET A 137 26.92 -5.19 7.41
N TYR A 138 27.24 -6.33 8.01
CA TYR A 138 28.46 -6.53 8.81
C TYR A 138 29.65 -7.10 8.01
N VAL A 139 29.43 -7.50 6.75
CA VAL A 139 30.45 -8.06 5.86
C VAL A 139 31.00 -7.02 4.87
N ALA A 140 30.40 -5.82 4.80
CA ALA A 140 30.77 -4.71 3.93
C ALA A 140 31.36 -3.53 4.71
#